data_AF-A0A1S3JTN4-F1
#
_entry.id   AF-A0A1S3JTN4-F1
#
_cell.length_a   1.000
_cell.length_b   1.000
_cell.length_c   1.000
_cell.angle_alpha   90.00
_cell.angle_beta   90.00
_cell.angle_gamma   90.00
#
_symmetry.space_group_name_H-M   'P 1'
#
loop_
_entity.id
_entity.type
_entity.pdbx_description
1 polymer ?
#
loop_
_entity_poly.entity_id
_entity_poly.type
_entity_poly.pdbx_seq_one_letter_code
_entity_poly.pdbx_strand_id
1 'polypeptide(L)'
;MDWRLLAFVCIFFLICSDFGTVWVDGKIYTYPKYSFKKKRGDRKLKQELNRCEKEADCGGFTGPQYLMCIRKCVSSECFEELYAHDELEEGEIDVRYNSFKGCVIKKMKTR
;
A
#
# COMPACT_ATOMS: atom_id res chain seq x y z
N MET A 1 55.76 13.58 13.37
CA MET A 1 54.51 12.85 13.04
C MET A 1 53.66 12.84 14.30
N ASP A 2 52.63 13.67 14.34
CA ASP A 2 51.82 13.87 15.54
C ASP A 2 50.87 12.68 15.75
N TRP A 3 51.10 11.93 16.83
CA TRP A 3 50.26 10.80 17.27
C TRP A 3 48.76 11.14 17.35
N ARG A 4 48.46 12.42 17.63
CA ARG A 4 47.09 12.95 17.68
C ARG A 4 46.42 12.88 16.30
N LEU A 5 47.15 13.23 15.23
CA LEU A 5 46.63 13.14 13.86
C LEU A 5 46.34 11.68 13.47
N LEU A 6 47.23 10.76 13.83
CA LEU A 6 47.04 9.34 13.57
C LEU A 6 45.81 8.78 14.29
N ALA A 7 45.59 9.17 15.55
CA ALA A 7 44.40 8.77 16.31
C ALA A 7 43.09 9.29 15.67
N PHE A 8 43.08 10.54 15.21
CA PHE A 8 41.91 11.09 14.52
C PHE A 8 41.63 10.40 13.18
N VAL A 9 42.66 10.07 12.40
CA VAL A 9 42.51 9.32 11.15
C VAL A 9 41.96 7.92 11.41
N CYS A 10 42.45 7.20 12.41
CA CYS A 10 41.94 5.87 12.76
C CYS A 10 40.49 5.90 13.21
N ILE A 11 40.08 6.87 14.04
CA ILE A 11 38.69 7.01 14.49
C ILE A 11 37.77 7.33 13.31
N PHE A 12 38.21 8.20 12.39
CA PHE A 12 37.45 8.51 11.18
C PHE A 12 37.29 7.28 10.27
N PHE A 13 38.35 6.49 10.10
CA PHE A 13 38.30 5.23 9.34
C PHE A 13 37.36 4.19 9.98
N LEU A 14 37.34 4.07 11.32
CA LEU A 14 36.45 3.17 12.04
C LEU A 14 34.98 3.61 11.97
N ILE A 15 34.70 4.92 12.03
CA ILE A 15 33.32 5.44 11.91
C ILE A 15 32.83 5.34 10.45
N CYS A 16 33.71 5.51 9.47
CA CYS A 16 33.35 5.41 8.05
C CYS A 16 33.21 3.96 7.55
N SER A 17 33.86 2.96 8.17
CA SER A 17 33.70 1.56 7.76
C SER A 17 32.31 0.98 8.06
N ASP A 18 31.61 1.53 9.06
CA ASP A 18 30.29 1.02 9.47
C ASP A 18 29.11 1.72 8.78
N PHE A 19 29.35 2.78 8.00
CA PHE A 19 28.34 3.35 7.09
C PHE A 19 28.26 2.53 5.80
N GLY A 20 28.06 1.23 5.96
CA GLY A 20 27.65 0.34 4.89
C GLY A 20 26.42 0.93 4.21
N THR A 21 26.51 1.11 2.90
CA THR A 21 25.46 1.60 2.02
C THR A 21 24.14 0.90 2.34
N VAL A 22 23.19 1.62 2.95
CA VAL A 22 21.80 1.14 3.09
C VAL A 22 21.20 1.14 1.69
N TRP A 23 21.08 -0.05 1.10
CA TRP A 23 20.39 -0.25 -0.17
C TRP A 23 18.89 -0.20 0.10
N VAL A 24 18.24 0.87 -0.35
CA VAL A 24 16.77 0.97 -0.34
C VAL A 24 16.27 0.28 -1.62
N ASP A 25 15.84 -0.97 -1.49
CA ASP A 25 15.18 -1.69 -2.59
C ASP A 25 13.73 -1.19 -2.74
N GLY A 26 13.42 -0.53 -3.85
CA GLY A 26 12.10 0.02 -4.12
C GLY A 26 11.27 -0.94 -4.99
N LYS A 27 10.17 -1.49 -4.45
CA LYS A 27 9.20 -2.26 -5.25
C LYS A 27 8.49 -1.34 -6.26
N ILE A 28 8.53 -1.69 -7.55
CA ILE A 28 7.77 -1.00 -8.61
C ILE A 28 6.42 -1.70 -8.79
N TYR A 29 5.33 -1.00 -8.43
CA TYR A 29 3.98 -1.53 -8.59
C TYR A 29 3.43 -1.22 -9.99
N THR A 30 3.10 -2.27 -10.75
CA THR A 30 2.40 -2.15 -12.03
C THR A 30 0.95 -2.63 -11.86
N TYR A 31 0.00 -1.71 -12.08
CA TYR A 31 -1.43 -1.99 -11.91
C TYR A 31 -2.27 -1.08 -12.80
N PRO A 32 -3.49 -1.50 -13.20
CA PRO A 32 -4.43 -0.65 -13.92
C PRO A 32 -4.72 0.65 -13.17
N LYS A 33 -4.59 1.79 -13.85
CA LYS A 33 -4.76 3.12 -13.26
C LYS A 33 -6.15 3.69 -13.55
N TYR A 34 -6.92 3.90 -12.50
CA TYR A 34 -8.23 4.55 -12.53
C TYR A 34 -8.17 5.90 -11.83
N SER A 35 -8.71 6.94 -12.48
CA SER A 35 -8.79 8.27 -11.87
C SER A 35 -9.88 8.29 -10.80
N PHE A 36 -9.51 8.57 -9.55
CA PHE A 36 -10.46 8.85 -8.47
C PHE A 36 -10.48 10.35 -8.14
N LYS A 37 -11.64 10.98 -8.24
CA LYS A 37 -11.86 12.38 -7.83
C LYS A 37 -12.73 12.40 -6.58
N LYS A 38 -12.16 12.72 -5.42
CA LYS A 38 -12.81 12.66 -4.09
C LYS A 38 -14.19 13.36 -4.02
N LYS A 39 -14.44 14.42 -4.80
CA LYS A 39 -15.76 15.08 -4.83
C LYS A 39 -16.85 14.29 -5.56
N ARG A 40 -16.52 13.34 -6.45
CA ARG A 40 -17.48 12.56 -7.25
C ARG A 40 -17.48 11.09 -6.84
N GLY A 41 -18.56 10.63 -6.21
CA GLY A 41 -18.80 9.20 -5.92
C GLY A 41 -18.30 8.70 -4.55
N ASP A 42 -17.61 9.53 -3.77
CA ASP A 42 -17.05 9.17 -2.47
C ASP A 42 -18.12 8.78 -1.45
N ARG A 43 -19.28 9.46 -1.44
CA ARG A 43 -20.39 9.10 -0.55
C ARG A 43 -20.93 7.70 -0.81
N LYS A 44 -21.15 7.35 -2.09
CA LYS A 44 -21.69 6.03 -2.48
C LYS A 44 -20.68 4.92 -2.20
N LEU A 45 -19.41 5.16 -2.53
CA LEU A 45 -18.33 4.23 -2.19
C LEU A 45 -18.22 4.01 -0.68
N LYS A 46 -18.28 5.08 0.13
CA LYS A 46 -18.27 4.97 1.59
C LYS A 46 -19.47 4.19 2.13
N GLN A 47 -20.65 4.37 1.54
CA GLN A 47 -21.83 3.58 1.88
C GLN A 47 -21.62 2.09 1.59
N GLU A 48 -21.04 1.72 0.45
CA GLU A 48 -20.73 0.32 0.15
C GLU A 48 -19.66 -0.27 1.07
N LEU A 49 -18.62 0.49 1.39
CA LEU A 49 -17.61 0.06 2.36
C LEU A 49 -18.25 -0.23 3.72
N ASN A 50 -19.04 0.72 4.24
CA ASN A 50 -19.75 0.55 5.50
C ASN A 50 -20.76 -0.61 5.47
N ARG A 51 -21.37 -0.89 4.31
CA ARG A 51 -22.27 -2.03 4.12
C ARG A 51 -21.48 -3.33 4.27
N CYS A 52 -20.37 -3.45 3.55
CA CYS A 52 -19.49 -4.61 3.63
C CYS A 52 -18.86 -4.81 5.01
N GLU A 53 -18.51 -3.73 5.73
CA GLU A 53 -18.02 -3.82 7.11
C GLU A 53 -19.03 -4.46 8.07
N LYS A 54 -20.33 -4.39 7.77
CA LYS A 54 -21.41 -4.93 8.60
C LYS A 54 -21.93 -6.28 8.12
N GLU A 55 -22.03 -6.45 6.80
CA GLU A 55 -22.66 -7.62 6.18
C GLU A 55 -21.66 -8.73 5.84
N ALA A 56 -20.40 -8.38 5.55
CA ALA A 56 -19.40 -9.39 5.22
C ALA A 56 -18.88 -10.06 6.49
N ASP A 57 -18.72 -11.38 6.42
CA ASP A 57 -18.10 -12.18 7.49
C ASP A 57 -16.57 -12.01 7.47
N CYS A 58 -16.11 -10.80 7.78
CA CYS A 58 -14.68 -10.46 7.86
C CYS A 58 -14.17 -10.42 9.31
N GLY A 59 -14.99 -10.82 10.29
CA GLY A 59 -14.70 -10.62 11.73
C GLY A 59 -13.49 -11.40 12.27
N GLY A 60 -13.10 -12.48 11.59
CA GLY A 60 -11.90 -13.26 11.93
C GLY A 60 -10.60 -12.73 11.31
N PHE A 61 -10.67 -11.75 10.41
CA PHE A 61 -9.49 -11.23 9.73
C PHE A 61 -8.98 -9.95 10.38
N THR A 62 -7.66 -9.75 10.34
CA THR A 62 -6.99 -8.54 10.80
C THR A 62 -6.04 -8.02 9.73
N GLY A 63 -5.62 -6.76 9.86
CA GLY A 63 -4.60 -6.17 8.98
C GLY A 63 -4.97 -6.24 7.48
N PRO A 64 -4.04 -6.65 6.60
CA PRO A 64 -4.28 -6.73 5.16
C PRO A 64 -5.42 -7.67 4.77
N GLN A 65 -5.59 -8.79 5.49
CA GLN A 65 -6.63 -9.77 5.20
C GLN A 65 -8.03 -9.17 5.41
N TYR A 66 -8.21 -8.36 6.46
CA TYR A 66 -9.45 -7.63 6.69
C TYR A 66 -9.73 -6.66 5.53
N LEU A 67 -8.74 -5.90 5.10
CA LEU A 67 -8.87 -4.96 3.98
C LEU A 67 -9.22 -5.69 2.68
N MET A 68 -8.58 -6.82 2.39
CA MET A 68 -8.87 -7.64 1.21
C MET A 68 -10.30 -8.17 1.24
N CYS A 69 -10.75 -8.69 2.39
CA CYS A 69 -12.12 -9.18 2.57
C CYS A 69 -13.16 -8.10 2.28
N ILE A 70 -13.02 -6.90 2.87
CA ILE A 70 -13.94 -5.78 2.65
C ILE A 70 -13.93 -5.32 1.19
N ARG A 71 -12.76 -5.22 0.56
CA ARG A 71 -12.65 -4.78 -0.84
C ARG A 71 -13.25 -5.78 -1.81
N LYS A 72 -13.04 -7.08 -1.56
CA LYS A 72 -13.65 -8.16 -2.34
C LYS A 72 -15.17 -8.15 -2.22
N CYS A 73 -15.71 -7.85 -1.03
CA CYS A 73 -17.14 -7.62 -0.84
C CYS A 73 -17.67 -6.41 -1.64
N VAL A 74 -16.95 -5.27 -1.62
CA VAL A 74 -17.39 -4.06 -2.33
C VAL A 74 -17.42 -4.28 -3.85
N SER A 75 -16.40 -4.93 -4.39
CA SER A 75 -16.34 -5.32 -5.80
C SER A 75 -15.25 -6.36 -6.01
N SER A 76 -15.64 -7.62 -6.20
CA SER A 76 -14.71 -8.72 -6.52
C SER A 76 -13.92 -8.43 -7.80
N GLU A 77 -14.60 -7.93 -8.83
CA GLU A 77 -13.97 -7.64 -10.12
C GLU A 77 -12.87 -6.57 -10.02
N CYS A 78 -13.13 -5.46 -9.30
CA CYS A 78 -12.11 -4.41 -9.11
C CYS A 78 -11.00 -4.85 -8.15
N PHE A 79 -11.30 -5.78 -7.24
CA PHE A 79 -10.31 -6.35 -6.34
C PHE A 79 -9.35 -7.25 -7.13
N GLU A 80 -9.86 -8.21 -7.89
CA GLU A 80 -9.04 -9.11 -8.71
C GLU A 80 -8.18 -8.33 -9.69
N GLU A 81 -8.73 -7.31 -10.36
CA GLU A 81 -7.98 -6.51 -11.31
C GLU A 81 -6.76 -5.77 -10.71
N LEU A 82 -6.80 -5.44 -9.41
CA LEU A 82 -5.74 -4.66 -8.75
C LEU A 82 -4.85 -5.46 -7.79
N TYR A 83 -5.33 -6.60 -7.31
CA TYR A 83 -4.66 -7.37 -6.25
C TYR A 83 -4.45 -8.85 -6.61
N ALA A 84 -4.94 -9.37 -7.76
CA ALA A 84 -4.81 -10.80 -8.07
C ALA A 84 -3.37 -11.30 -8.28
N HIS A 85 -2.47 -10.43 -8.73
CA HIS A 85 -1.09 -10.81 -9.03
C HIS A 85 -0.11 -10.57 -7.87
N ASP A 86 -0.50 -9.70 -6.94
CA ASP A 86 0.33 -9.23 -5.83
C ASP A 86 -0.63 -8.85 -4.72
N GLU A 87 -0.76 -9.66 -3.68
CA GLU A 87 -1.66 -9.38 -2.57
C GLU A 87 -1.06 -8.29 -1.66
N LEU A 88 -1.83 -7.78 -0.69
CA LEU A 88 -1.32 -6.76 0.22
C LEU A 88 -0.58 -7.44 1.38
N GLU A 89 0.71 -7.14 1.55
CA GLU A 89 1.53 -7.68 2.63
C GLU A 89 1.36 -6.89 3.95
N GLU A 90 1.67 -7.52 5.08
CA GLU A 90 1.63 -6.83 6.37
C GLU A 90 2.75 -5.78 6.47
N GLY A 91 2.38 -4.55 6.81
CA GLY A 91 3.30 -3.41 6.83
C GLY A 91 3.49 -2.73 5.46
N GLU A 92 2.89 -3.23 4.38
CA GLU A 92 2.93 -2.60 3.06
C GLU A 92 2.02 -1.36 3.00
N ILE A 93 2.53 -0.28 2.38
CA ILE A 93 1.70 0.87 2.02
C ILE A 93 0.95 0.57 0.73
N ASP A 94 -0.38 0.53 0.82
CA ASP A 94 -1.23 0.31 -0.35
C ASP A 94 -1.32 1.53 -1.27
N VAL A 95 -0.47 1.54 -2.31
CA VAL A 95 -0.48 2.56 -3.37
C VAL A 95 -1.62 2.38 -4.39
N ARG A 96 -2.28 1.22 -4.39
CA ARG A 96 -3.31 0.81 -5.36
C ARG A 96 -4.71 1.24 -4.95
N TYR A 97 -4.91 1.56 -3.66
CA TYR A 97 -6.22 1.92 -3.11
C TYR A 97 -6.93 3.05 -3.87
N ASN A 98 -6.23 4.10 -4.30
CA ASN A 98 -6.85 5.18 -5.07
C ASN A 98 -7.39 4.69 -6.42
N SER A 99 -6.69 3.76 -7.06
CA SER A 99 -7.15 3.12 -8.30
C SER A 99 -8.38 2.25 -8.04
N PHE A 100 -8.39 1.49 -6.94
CA PHE A 100 -9.53 0.66 -6.56
C PHE A 100 -10.81 1.49 -6.43
N LYS A 101 -10.75 2.63 -5.73
CA LYS A 101 -11.88 3.56 -5.62
C LYS A 101 -12.36 4.05 -6.98
N GLY A 102 -11.42 4.34 -7.89
CA GLY A 102 -11.73 4.77 -9.25
C GLY A 102 -12.46 3.68 -10.06
N CYS A 103 -12.00 2.42 -9.98
CA CYS A 103 -12.63 1.28 -10.64
C CYS A 103 -14.08 1.09 -10.17
N VAL A 104 -14.29 1.04 -8.85
CA VAL A 104 -15.63 0.82 -8.26
C VAL A 104 -16.61 1.91 -8.72
N ILE A 105 -16.21 3.18 -8.65
CA ILE A 105 -17.07 4.29 -9.06
C ILE A 105 -17.34 4.28 -10.57
N LYS A 106 -16.37 3.86 -11.39
CA LYS A 106 -16.58 3.69 -12.83
C LYS A 106 -17.67 2.65 -13.08
N LYS A 107 -17.57 1.46 -12.46
CA LYS A 107 -18.56 0.39 -12.63
C LYS A 107 -19.95 0.77 -12.11
N MET A 108 -20.02 1.50 -10.99
CA MET A 108 -21.29 2.01 -10.45
C MET A 108 -22.01 3.03 -11.33
N LYS A 109 -21.34 3.64 -12.32
CA LYS A 109 -21.95 4.58 -13.29
C LYS A 109 -22.41 3.89 -14.57
N THR A 110 -21.86 2.72 -14.86
CA THR A 110 -22.18 1.94 -16.06
C THR A 110 -23.37 1.01 -15.84
N ARG A 111 -23.72 0.73 -14.57
CA ARG A 111 -24.98 0.10 -14.17
C ARG A 111 -26.08 1.15 -14.00
#